data_AF-A0A6G4WME0-F1
#
_entry.id   AF-A0A6G4WME0-F1
#
_cell.length_a   1.000
_cell.length_b   1.000
_cell.length_c   1.000
_cell.angle_alpha   90.00
_cell.angle_beta   90.00
_cell.angle_gamma   90.00
#
_symmetry.space_group_name_H-M   'P 1'
#
loop_
_entity.id
_entity.type
_entity.pdbx_description
1 polymer ?
#
loop_
_entity_poly.entity_id
_entity_poly.type
_entity_poly.pdbx_seq_one_letter_code
_entity_poly.pdbx_strand_id
1 'polypeptide(L)'
;MCDLEKLAVFWQPHWAVSNYDLKFVDLPRGTPEFYSDPAYVPNPDVTGDCDFLPTRVFKTVWPGFEDKWPAAYEVLKGFTLSTDAQQRLMGTVDVDGRAIDAVTSEWVNGTSPFGGRSWMQQSSKATEHVSAQFLSSRFL
;
A
#
# COMPACT_ATOMS: atom_id res chain seq x y z
N MET A 1 -37.30 -6.75 11.81
CA MET A 1 -36.35 -6.94 10.69
C MET A 1 -35.03 -7.23 11.39
N CYS A 2 -34.56 -8.49 11.38
CA CYS A 2 -33.34 -8.85 12.09
C CYS A 2 -32.16 -8.24 11.34
N ASP A 3 -31.36 -7.42 12.01
CA ASP A 3 -30.09 -6.94 11.50
C ASP A 3 -29.20 -8.16 11.25
N LEU A 4 -28.98 -8.47 9.98
CA LEU A 4 -28.18 -9.61 9.59
C LEU A 4 -26.71 -9.19 9.69
N GLU A 5 -26.11 -9.37 10.87
CA GLU A 5 -24.68 -9.21 11.07
C GLU A 5 -23.95 -10.27 10.22
N LYS A 6 -23.23 -9.80 9.19
CA LYS A 6 -22.43 -10.66 8.29
C LYS A 6 -20.97 -10.56 8.68
N LEU A 7 -20.34 -11.71 8.90
CA LEU A 7 -18.90 -11.82 9.12
C LEU A 7 -18.21 -12.28 7.84
N ALA A 8 -17.10 -11.64 7.48
CA ALA A 8 -16.27 -12.02 6.35
C ALA A 8 -14.79 -11.78 6.69
N VAL A 9 -13.90 -12.61 6.12
CA VAL A 9 -12.47 -12.29 6.08
C VAL A 9 -12.28 -11.11 5.14
N PHE A 10 -11.57 -10.08 5.60
CA PHE A 10 -11.45 -8.83 4.86
C PHE A 10 -10.05 -8.22 5.01
N TRP A 11 -9.72 -7.25 4.15
CA TRP A 11 -8.42 -6.60 4.14
C TRP A 11 -8.51 -5.10 3.94
N GLN A 12 -7.45 -4.41 4.35
CA GLN A 12 -7.26 -2.99 4.15
C GLN A 12 -5.87 -2.76 3.52
N PRO A 13 -5.73 -1.91 2.49
CA PRO A 13 -6.75 -1.08 1.82
C PRO A 13 -7.72 -1.86 0.91
N HIS A 14 -9.03 -1.51 1.00
CA HIS A 14 -10.06 -1.94 0.06
C HIS A 14 -11.18 -0.88 -0.07
N TRP A 15 -11.81 -0.74 -1.25
CA TRP A 15 -12.84 0.27 -1.52
C TRP A 15 -14.06 0.17 -0.58
N ALA A 16 -14.42 -1.05 -0.17
CA ALA A 16 -15.58 -1.26 0.70
C ALA A 16 -15.40 -0.61 2.08
N VAL A 17 -14.15 -0.46 2.56
CA VAL A 17 -13.84 0.21 3.83
C VAL A 17 -14.16 1.70 3.77
N SER A 18 -14.08 2.33 2.60
CA SER A 18 -14.48 3.74 2.45
C SER A 18 -15.97 3.95 2.21
N ASN A 19 -16.71 2.91 1.82
CA ASN A 19 -18.09 3.03 1.35
C ASN A 19 -19.13 2.48 2.34
N TYR A 20 -18.71 1.63 3.27
CA TYR A 20 -19.58 1.03 4.29
C TYR A 20 -18.98 1.22 5.68
N ASP A 21 -19.83 1.26 6.72
CA ASP A 21 -19.38 1.28 8.12
C ASP A 21 -18.94 -0.12 8.57
N LEU A 22 -17.83 -0.59 8.01
CA LEU A 22 -17.21 -1.84 8.40
C LEU A 22 -16.45 -1.67 9.71
N LYS A 23 -16.55 -2.68 10.59
CA LYS A 23 -15.71 -2.81 11.78
C LYS A 23 -14.84 -4.05 11.63
N PHE A 24 -13.54 -3.89 11.82
CA PHE A 24 -12.67 -5.05 12.02
C PHE A 24 -12.92 -5.61 13.41
N VAL A 25 -12.98 -6.93 13.52
CA VAL A 25 -13.14 -7.62 14.79
C VAL A 25 -11.84 -7.48 15.58
N ASP A 26 -11.92 -6.97 16.81
CA ASP A 26 -10.77 -6.85 17.71
C ASP A 26 -10.37 -8.23 18.25
N LEU A 27 -9.42 -8.87 17.56
CA LEU A 27 -8.80 -10.13 17.97
C LEU A 27 -7.46 -9.88 18.70
N PRO A 28 -6.94 -10.86 19.46
CA PRO A 28 -5.58 -10.77 20.02
C PRO A 28 -4.56 -10.53 18.90
N ARG A 29 -3.63 -9.59 19.10
CA ARG A 29 -2.64 -9.23 18.08
C ARG A 29 -1.85 -10.45 17.61
N GLY A 30 -1.80 -10.69 16.30
CA GLY A 30 -0.97 -11.74 15.71
C GLY A 30 0.53 -11.51 15.94
N THR A 31 1.21 -12.54 16.44
CA THR A 31 2.68 -12.63 16.54
C THR A 31 3.13 -14.01 16.04
N PRO A 32 4.40 -14.20 15.63
CA PRO A 32 4.86 -15.50 15.13
C PRO A 32 4.64 -16.67 16.11
N GLU A 33 4.67 -16.40 17.41
CA GLU A 33 4.48 -17.39 18.49
C GLU A 33 3.08 -18.00 18.43
N PHE A 34 2.03 -17.21 18.17
CA PHE A 34 0.65 -17.70 18.02
C PHE A 34 0.47 -18.74 16.91
N TYR A 35 1.36 -18.74 15.91
CA TYR A 35 1.31 -19.64 14.77
C TYR A 35 2.25 -20.84 14.91
N SER A 36 3.01 -20.93 16.01
CA SER A 36 4.05 -21.96 16.19
C SER A 36 4.07 -22.62 17.57
N ASP A 37 3.49 -22.00 18.59
CA ASP A 37 3.41 -22.52 19.95
C ASP A 37 1.94 -22.56 20.43
N PRO A 38 1.31 -23.75 20.52
CA PRO A 38 -0.06 -23.85 21.01
C PRO A 38 -0.19 -23.45 22.47
N ALA A 39 0.87 -23.44 23.28
CA ALA A 39 0.81 -23.00 24.68
C ALA A 39 0.66 -21.46 24.83
N TYR A 40 0.73 -20.73 23.72
CA TYR A 40 0.56 -19.28 23.70
C TYR A 40 -0.94 -18.91 23.79
N VAL A 41 -1.33 -18.26 24.90
CA VAL A 41 -2.71 -17.84 25.26
C VAL A 41 -3.39 -17.08 24.10
N PRO A 42 -4.68 -17.30 23.77
CA PRO A 42 -5.74 -17.74 24.68
C PRO A 42 -6.11 -19.22 24.68
N ASN A 43 -5.83 -20.00 23.66
CA ASN A 43 -6.23 -21.41 23.61
C ASN A 43 -5.01 -22.35 23.58
N PRO A 44 -4.71 -23.07 24.69
CA PRO A 44 -3.53 -23.94 24.79
C PRO A 44 -3.57 -25.17 23.87
N ASP A 45 -4.71 -25.45 23.22
CA ASP A 45 -4.95 -26.66 22.45
C ASP A 45 -4.77 -26.47 20.93
N VAL A 46 -4.65 -25.22 20.46
CA VAL A 46 -4.58 -24.88 19.03
C VAL A 46 -3.62 -23.74 18.76
N THR A 47 -3.22 -23.57 17.50
CA THR A 47 -2.48 -22.39 17.01
C THR A 47 -3.36 -21.59 16.05
N GLY A 48 -3.07 -20.30 15.87
CA GLY A 48 -3.78 -19.44 14.91
C GLY A 48 -5.16 -18.97 15.39
N ASP A 49 -5.35 -18.88 16.70
CA ASP A 49 -6.55 -18.35 17.38
C ASP A 49 -6.44 -16.83 17.68
N CYS A 50 -5.54 -16.14 16.97
CA CYS A 50 -5.31 -14.70 17.04
C CYS A 50 -5.61 -14.01 15.71
N ASP A 51 -5.45 -12.68 15.67
CA ASP A 51 -5.48 -11.89 14.44
C ASP A 51 -4.34 -12.27 13.49
N PHE A 52 -4.45 -11.84 12.23
CA PHE A 52 -3.39 -11.94 11.24
C PHE A 52 -2.10 -11.28 11.73
N LEU A 53 -0.96 -11.80 11.28
CA LEU A 53 0.32 -11.11 11.48
C LEU A 53 0.25 -9.71 10.85
N PRO A 54 0.77 -8.65 11.53
CA PRO A 54 0.78 -7.31 10.97
C PRO A 54 1.41 -7.27 9.58
N THR A 55 0.58 -7.10 8.56
CA THR A 55 1.03 -7.12 7.17
C THR A 55 1.62 -5.77 6.78
N ARG A 56 2.76 -5.81 6.08
CA ARG A 56 3.36 -4.64 5.42
C ARG A 56 3.42 -4.89 3.93
N VAL A 57 3.14 -3.86 3.14
CA VAL A 57 3.31 -3.90 1.69
C VAL A 57 4.72 -3.41 1.36
N PHE A 58 5.49 -4.25 0.69
CA PHE A 58 6.87 -3.95 0.28
C PHE A 58 6.96 -3.82 -1.24
N LYS A 59 7.83 -2.90 -1.69
CA LYS A 59 8.25 -2.82 -3.09
C LYS A 59 9.56 -3.59 -3.22
N THR A 60 9.61 -4.51 -4.15
CA THR A 60 10.80 -5.33 -4.42
C THR A 60 11.25 -5.10 -5.86
N VAL A 61 12.55 -5.16 -6.08
CA VAL A 61 13.17 -5.06 -7.42
C VAL A 61 14.17 -6.20 -7.59
N TRP A 62 14.47 -6.56 -8.83
CA TRP A 62 15.53 -7.52 -9.12
C TRP A 62 16.92 -6.90 -8.86
N PRO A 63 17.97 -7.70 -8.63
CA PRO A 63 19.26 -7.19 -8.13
C PRO A 63 19.93 -6.10 -8.97
N GLY A 64 19.81 -6.12 -10.30
CA GLY A 64 20.43 -5.11 -11.18
C GLY A 64 19.52 -3.94 -11.57
N PHE A 65 18.38 -3.76 -10.89
CA PHE A 65 17.43 -2.69 -11.23
C PHE A 65 18.01 -1.30 -11.01
N GLU A 66 18.70 -1.09 -9.89
CA GLU A 66 19.34 0.20 -9.55
C GLU A 66 20.45 0.54 -10.54
N ASP A 67 21.33 -0.42 -10.85
CA ASP A 67 22.42 -0.24 -11.82
C ASP A 67 21.90 0.12 -13.20
N LYS A 68 20.81 -0.53 -13.63
CA LYS A 68 20.23 -0.33 -14.96
C LYS A 68 19.38 0.94 -15.05
N TRP A 69 18.66 1.28 -13.98
CA TRP A 69 17.70 2.39 -13.95
C TRP A 69 17.77 3.17 -12.62
N PRO A 70 18.87 3.88 -12.35
CA PRO A 70 19.09 4.56 -11.06
C PRO A 70 18.03 5.64 -10.79
N ALA A 71 17.60 6.36 -11.83
CA ALA A 71 16.52 7.33 -11.74
C ALA A 71 15.18 6.69 -11.34
N ALA A 72 14.82 5.55 -11.93
CA ALA A 72 13.58 4.86 -11.62
C ALA A 72 13.62 4.22 -10.22
N TYR A 73 14.80 3.79 -9.78
CA TYR A 73 15.01 3.27 -8.43
C TYR A 73 14.72 4.32 -7.37
N GLU A 74 15.23 5.55 -7.53
CA GLU A 74 14.94 6.64 -6.60
C GLU A 74 13.45 7.04 -6.60
N VAL A 75 12.80 7.03 -7.75
CA VAL A 75 11.33 7.21 -7.85
C VAL A 75 10.60 6.14 -7.06
N LEU A 76 10.93 4.86 -7.27
CA LEU A 76 10.26 3.74 -6.61
C LEU A 76 10.52 3.73 -5.10
N LYS A 77 11.73 4.10 -4.68
CA LYS A 77 12.11 4.25 -3.27
C LYS A 77 11.30 5.33 -2.58
N GLY A 78 11.14 6.49 -3.21
CA GLY A 78 10.34 7.61 -2.70
C GLY A 78 8.82 7.46 -2.85
N PHE A 79 8.34 6.52 -3.67
CA PHE A 79 6.91 6.32 -3.90
C PHE A 79 6.17 5.95 -2.60
N THR A 80 5.17 6.74 -2.24
CA THR A 80 4.27 6.45 -1.13
C THR A 80 2.83 6.63 -1.58
N LEU A 81 1.95 5.77 -1.09
CA LEU A 81 0.52 5.84 -1.32
C LEU A 81 -0.17 5.54 0.02
N SER A 82 -1.01 6.45 0.48
CA SER A 82 -1.73 6.26 1.73
C SER A 82 -2.88 5.28 1.56
N THR A 83 -3.21 4.56 2.64
CA THR A 83 -4.35 3.64 2.68
C THR A 83 -5.65 4.34 2.28
N ASP A 84 -5.92 5.55 2.81
CA ASP A 84 -7.13 6.31 2.47
C ASP A 84 -7.21 6.65 0.97
N ALA A 85 -6.11 7.14 0.38
CA ALA A 85 -6.08 7.45 -1.04
C ALA A 85 -6.28 6.18 -1.89
N GLN A 86 -5.58 5.09 -1.55
CA GLN A 86 -5.67 3.82 -2.29
C GLN A 86 -7.09 3.26 -2.29
N GLN A 87 -7.78 3.24 -1.15
CA GLN A 87 -9.16 2.76 -1.04
C GLN A 87 -10.12 3.52 -1.94
N ARG A 88 -10.02 4.85 -1.94
CA ARG A 88 -10.89 5.73 -2.74
C ARG A 88 -10.60 5.62 -4.23
N LEU A 89 -9.32 5.52 -4.60
CA LEU A 89 -8.90 5.26 -5.99
C LEU A 89 -9.43 3.92 -6.48
N MET A 90 -9.40 2.86 -5.65
CA MET A 90 -10.01 1.57 -5.98
C MET A 90 -11.52 1.71 -6.20
N GLY A 91 -12.24 2.41 -5.31
CA GLY A 91 -13.68 2.62 -5.46
C GLY A 91 -14.05 3.36 -6.75
N THR A 92 -13.22 4.32 -7.14
CA THR A 92 -13.39 5.07 -8.39
C THR A 92 -13.35 4.18 -9.64
N VAL A 93 -12.60 3.08 -9.58
CA VAL A 93 -12.50 2.11 -10.68
C VAL A 93 -13.56 1.02 -10.53
N ASP A 94 -13.58 0.33 -9.39
CA ASP A 94 -14.37 -0.90 -9.19
C ASP A 94 -15.87 -0.63 -8.99
N VAL A 95 -16.21 0.53 -8.40
CA VAL A 95 -17.60 0.90 -8.07
C VAL A 95 -18.15 1.90 -9.08
N ASP A 96 -17.41 2.98 -9.35
CA ASP A 96 -17.86 4.03 -10.28
C ASP A 96 -17.63 3.68 -11.75
N GLY A 97 -16.87 2.61 -12.03
CA GLY A 97 -16.61 2.11 -13.38
C GLY A 97 -15.68 2.99 -14.22
N ARG A 98 -14.88 3.87 -13.61
CA ARG A 98 -13.96 4.74 -14.35
C ARG A 98 -12.76 3.93 -14.85
N ALA A 99 -12.29 4.29 -16.05
CA ALA A 99 -11.10 3.67 -16.63
C ALA A 99 -9.86 3.92 -15.75
N ILE A 100 -9.12 2.86 -15.44
CA ILE A 100 -7.93 2.91 -14.58
C ILE A 100 -6.90 3.93 -15.08
N ASP A 101 -6.66 4.00 -16.39
CA ASP A 101 -5.69 4.93 -16.98
C ASP A 101 -6.05 6.39 -16.72
N ALA A 102 -7.35 6.73 -16.76
CA ALA A 102 -7.83 8.08 -16.48
C ALA A 102 -7.65 8.42 -14.99
N VAL A 103 -8.03 7.50 -14.10
CA VAL A 103 -7.89 7.67 -12.64
C VAL A 103 -6.43 7.81 -12.23
N THR A 104 -5.56 6.94 -12.74
CA THR A 104 -4.11 7.00 -12.51
C THR A 104 -3.53 8.31 -13.06
N SER A 105 -3.90 8.72 -14.27
CA SER A 105 -3.42 9.97 -14.86
C SER A 105 -3.82 11.19 -14.03
N GLU A 106 -5.06 11.26 -13.54
CA GLU A 106 -5.49 12.33 -12.65
C GLU A 106 -4.74 12.33 -11.32
N TRP A 107 -4.51 11.16 -10.74
CA TRP A 107 -3.78 11.02 -9.50
C TRP A 107 -2.34 11.48 -9.63
N VAL A 108 -1.64 10.95 -10.63
CA VAL A 108 -0.30 11.37 -11.04
C VAL A 108 -0.30 12.89 -11.27
N ASN A 109 -1.11 13.41 -12.20
CA ASN A 109 -1.12 14.84 -12.52
C ASN A 109 -1.60 15.75 -11.37
N GLY A 110 -2.00 15.18 -10.23
CA GLY A 110 -2.39 15.91 -9.03
C GLY A 110 -3.71 16.66 -9.19
N THR A 111 -4.56 16.21 -10.12
CA THR A 111 -5.93 16.69 -10.29
C THR A 111 -6.92 15.78 -9.56
N SER A 112 -6.50 14.59 -9.14
CA SER A 112 -7.29 13.72 -8.27
C SER A 112 -7.53 14.38 -6.91
N PRO A 113 -8.77 14.31 -6.38
CA PRO A 113 -9.08 14.78 -5.04
C PRO A 113 -8.39 13.95 -3.93
N PHE A 114 -7.82 12.79 -4.27
CA PHE A 114 -7.15 11.89 -3.33
C PHE A 114 -5.62 12.10 -3.28
N GLY A 115 -5.11 13.09 -4.03
CA GLY A 115 -3.74 13.61 -3.92
C GLY A 115 -2.63 12.67 -4.42
N GLY A 116 -1.97 13.02 -5.53
CA GLY A 116 -0.75 12.34 -6.01
C GLY A 116 0.39 13.28 -6.43
N ARG A 117 0.21 14.60 -6.34
CA ARG A 117 1.24 15.56 -6.79
C ARG A 117 2.50 15.57 -5.90
N SER A 118 2.33 15.33 -4.60
CA SER A 118 3.39 15.49 -3.59
C SER A 118 4.51 14.45 -3.72
N TRP A 119 4.21 13.20 -4.08
CA TRP A 119 5.24 12.17 -4.27
C TRP A 119 6.00 12.39 -5.57
N MET A 120 5.32 12.77 -6.67
CA MET A 120 6.00 13.01 -7.94
C MET A 120 6.94 14.22 -7.90
N GLN A 121 6.58 15.27 -7.16
CA GLN A 121 7.48 16.40 -6.92
C GLN A 121 8.71 16.01 -6.08
N GLN A 122 8.58 15.04 -5.17
CA GLN A 122 9.72 14.50 -4.44
C GLN A 122 10.61 13.64 -5.35
N SER A 123 9.99 12.81 -6.19
CA SER A 123 10.68 11.99 -7.16
C SER A 123 11.42 12.83 -8.22
N SER A 124 10.83 13.92 -8.73
CA SER A 124 11.46 14.78 -9.74
C SER A 124 12.74 15.45 -9.23
N LYS A 125 12.74 15.89 -7.97
CA LYS A 125 13.95 16.43 -7.32
C LYS A 125 15.03 15.36 -7.17
N ALA A 126 14.65 14.12 -6.87
CA ALA A 126 15.58 13.00 -6.82
C ALA A 126 16.20 12.74 -8.20
N THR A 127 15.40 12.76 -9.28
CA THR A 127 15.91 12.59 -10.65
C THR A 127 16.84 13.72 -11.10
N GLU A 128 16.56 14.97 -10.72
CA GLU A 128 17.45 16.11 -10.97
C GLU A 128 18.80 15.94 -10.25
N HIS A 129 18.79 15.47 -9.00
CA HIS A 129 20.01 15.19 -8.26
C HIS A 129 20.85 14.06 -8.87
N VAL A 130 20.21 12.96 -9.28
CA VAL A 130 20.88 11.85 -9.98
C VAL A 130 21.44 12.33 -11.32
N SER A 131 20.70 13.15 -12.07
CA SER A 131 21.17 13.72 -13.34
C SER A 131 22.38 14.64 -13.15
N ALA A 132 22.38 15.46 -12.10
CA ALA A 132 23.51 16.32 -11.75
C ALA A 132 24.76 15.51 -11.36
N GLN A 133 24.60 14.42 -10.60
CA GLN A 133 25.69 13.51 -10.25
C GLN A 133 26.24 12.79 -11.50
N PHE A 134 25.37 12.33 -12.40
CA PHE A 134 25.79 11.68 -13.64
C PHE A 134 26.57 12.62 -14.55
N LEU A 135 26.13 13.88 -14.69
CA LEU A 135 26.85 14.91 -15.45
C LEU A 135 28.20 15.24 -14.81
N SER A 136 28.26 15.39 -13.47
CA SER A 136 29.53 15.66 -12.77
C SER A 136 30.55 14.52 -12.92
N SER A 137 30.10 13.27 -13.01
CA SER A 137 30.97 12.09 -13.18
C SER A 137 31.51 11.88 -14.59
N ARG A 138 31.00 12.62 -15.59
CA ARG A 138 31.43 12.56 -17.00
C ARG A 138 32.38 13.69 -17.40
N PHE A 139 32.59 14.68 -16.52
CA PHE A 139 33.49 15.82 -16.72
C PHE A 139 34.73 15.80 -15.81
N LEU A 140 35.03 14.65 -15.20
CA LEU A 140 36.31 14.29 -14.57
C LEU A 140 36.86 13.04 -15.27
#